data_AF-F8N742-F1
#
_entry.id   AF-F8N742-F1
#
_cell.length_a   1.000
_cell.length_b   1.000
_cell.length_c   1.000
_cell.angle_alpha   90.00
_cell.angle_beta   90.00
_cell.angle_gamma   90.00
#
_symmetry.space_group_name_H-M   'P 1'
#
loop_
_entity.id
_entity.type
_entity.pdbx_description
1 polymer ?
#
loop_
_entity_poly.entity_id
_entity_poly.type
_entity_poly.pdbx_seq_one_letter_code
_entity_poly.pdbx_strand_id
1 'polypeptide(L)'
;MKHLVLLLFLLMPLLVHASYNIVKGDSCLAVYDVAQALRLLQPDSTAMFLCHRGLAESFYGMKNYTASLPHFEEAVRYNFASLTSYYYAAVCAEATGDKDDAHRWLSTFIKLWIYRLGPDDSVILFYKTSSEN
;
A
#
# COMPACT_ATOMS: atom_id res chain seq x y z
N MET A 1 19.66 -20.33 -16.90
CA MET A 1 20.38 -19.48 -15.92
C MET A 1 21.04 -18.24 -16.53
N LYS A 2 21.67 -18.32 -17.71
CA LYS A 2 22.38 -17.17 -18.34
C LYS A 2 21.45 -16.00 -18.72
N HIS A 3 20.22 -16.28 -19.13
CA HIS A 3 19.23 -15.25 -19.48
C HIS A 3 18.62 -14.54 -18.27
N LEU A 4 18.47 -15.23 -17.13
CA LEU A 4 17.89 -14.65 -15.90
C LEU A 4 18.84 -13.61 -15.28
N VAL A 5 20.15 -13.89 -15.29
CA VAL A 5 21.20 -12.98 -14.79
C VAL A 5 21.31 -11.74 -15.68
N LEU A 6 21.19 -11.88 -17.00
CA LEU A 6 21.19 -10.76 -17.93
C LEU A 6 19.99 -9.82 -17.74
N LEU A 7 18.81 -10.41 -17.45
CA LEU A 7 17.57 -9.68 -17.16
C LEU A 7 17.67 -8.91 -15.85
N LEU A 8 18.26 -9.54 -14.82
CA LEU A 8 18.56 -8.90 -13.53
C LEU A 8 19.54 -7.73 -13.67
N PHE A 9 20.58 -7.88 -14.51
CA PHE A 9 21.55 -6.83 -14.81
C PHE A 9 20.94 -5.65 -15.59
N LEU A 10 19.97 -5.91 -16.46
CA LEU A 10 19.23 -4.88 -17.20
C LEU A 10 18.22 -4.12 -16.33
N LEU A 11 17.68 -4.76 -15.28
CA LEU A 11 16.67 -4.19 -14.39
C LEU A 11 17.24 -3.47 -13.16
N MET A 12 18.48 -3.80 -12.75
CA MET A 12 19.16 -3.13 -11.63
C MET A 12 19.22 -1.60 -11.77
N PRO A 13 19.54 -1.00 -12.93
CA PRO A 13 19.49 0.44 -13.10
C PRO A 13 18.08 0.99 -12.90
N LEU A 14 17.04 0.33 -13.42
CA LEU A 14 15.64 0.78 -13.29
C LEU A 14 15.16 0.76 -11.84
N LEU A 15 15.52 -0.27 -11.06
CA LEU A 15 15.17 -0.36 -9.64
C LEU A 15 15.90 0.67 -8.77
N VAL A 16 17.17 0.96 -9.09
CA VAL A 16 17.97 1.98 -8.41
C VAL A 16 17.47 3.39 -8.77
N HIS A 17 17.11 3.64 -10.03
CA HIS A 17 16.53 4.93 -10.45
C HIS A 17 15.14 5.15 -9.86
N ALA A 18 14.28 4.12 -9.81
CA ALA A 18 12.97 4.21 -9.15
C ALA A 18 13.13 4.55 -7.66
N SER A 19 14.05 3.89 -6.96
CA SER A 19 14.35 4.16 -5.54
C SER A 19 14.93 5.57 -5.33
N TYR A 20 15.81 6.02 -6.24
CA TYR A 20 16.42 7.36 -6.21
C TYR A 20 15.37 8.47 -6.46
N ASN A 21 14.40 8.25 -7.34
CA ASN A 21 13.36 9.23 -7.68
C ASN A 21 12.25 9.31 -6.60
N ILE A 22 11.97 8.20 -5.89
CA ILE A 22 11.10 8.20 -4.70
C ILE A 22 11.66 9.14 -3.61
N VAL A 23 12.99 9.13 -3.40
CA VAL A 23 13.66 10.00 -2.42
C VAL A 23 13.67 11.46 -2.86
N LYS A 24 13.61 11.73 -4.17
CA LYS A 24 13.70 13.08 -4.75
C LYS A 24 12.34 13.77 -4.95
N GLY A 25 11.22 13.08 -4.76
CA GLY A 25 9.87 13.64 -4.95
C GLY A 25 9.39 13.67 -6.41
N ASP A 26 10.18 13.18 -7.36
CA ASP A 26 9.79 13.00 -8.77
C ASP A 26 9.05 11.67 -8.96
N SER A 27 7.99 11.50 -8.17
CA SER A 27 7.21 10.28 -8.06
C SER A 27 6.61 9.79 -9.39
N CYS A 28 6.33 10.69 -10.35
CA CYS A 28 5.68 10.34 -11.61
C CYS A 28 6.57 9.45 -12.52
N LEU A 29 7.89 9.66 -12.51
CA LEU A 29 8.82 8.83 -13.28
C LEU A 29 9.03 7.46 -12.61
N ALA A 30 9.11 7.44 -11.28
CA ALA A 30 9.21 6.20 -10.52
C ALA A 30 7.99 5.28 -10.73
N VAL A 31 6.78 5.87 -10.82
CA VAL A 31 5.54 5.15 -11.12
C VAL A 31 5.59 4.46 -12.49
N TYR A 32 6.09 5.16 -13.52
CA TYR A 32 6.16 4.62 -14.89
C TYR A 32 7.15 3.46 -15.00
N ASP A 33 8.36 3.62 -14.46
CA ASP A 33 9.41 2.60 -14.53
C ASP A 33 9.04 1.34 -13.74
N VAL A 34 8.40 1.51 -12.57
CA VAL A 34 7.87 0.41 -11.78
C VAL A 34 6.72 -0.30 -12.51
N ALA A 35 5.79 0.45 -13.12
CA ALA A 35 4.68 -0.13 -13.89
C ALA A 35 5.16 -0.93 -15.12
N GLN A 36 6.24 -0.49 -15.79
CA GLN A 36 6.84 -1.22 -16.91
C GLN A 36 7.61 -2.46 -16.45
N ALA A 37 8.34 -2.38 -15.33
CA ALA A 37 9.01 -3.54 -14.75
C ALA A 37 8.01 -4.62 -14.30
N LEU A 38 6.90 -4.24 -13.68
CA LEU A 38 5.81 -5.13 -13.27
C LEU A 38 5.19 -5.90 -14.44
N ARG A 39 5.02 -5.24 -15.60
CA ARG A 39 4.51 -5.88 -16.82
C ARG A 39 5.45 -6.95 -17.38
N LEU A 40 6.76 -6.83 -17.17
CA LEU A 40 7.77 -7.72 -17.75
C LEU A 40 8.13 -8.92 -16.85
N LEU A 41 7.88 -8.84 -15.53
CA LEU A 41 8.50 -9.75 -14.57
C LEU A 41 7.67 -10.98 -14.14
N GLN A 42 6.35 -11.06 -14.42
CA GLN A 42 5.45 -11.96 -13.67
C GLN A 42 5.76 -11.94 -12.16
N PRO A 43 5.69 -10.75 -11.54
CA PRO A 43 6.13 -10.54 -10.17
C PRO A 43 5.37 -11.45 -9.19
N ASP A 44 6.10 -12.03 -8.24
CA ASP A 44 5.49 -12.75 -7.13
C ASP A 44 4.62 -11.82 -6.27
N SER A 45 3.79 -12.42 -5.40
CA SER A 45 2.87 -11.69 -4.54
C SER A 45 3.57 -10.63 -3.67
N THR A 46 4.83 -10.85 -3.30
CA THR A 46 5.59 -9.91 -2.45
C THR A 46 5.98 -8.67 -3.25
N ALA A 47 6.47 -8.86 -4.48
CA ALA A 47 6.81 -7.76 -5.37
C ALA A 47 5.58 -6.91 -5.72
N MET A 48 4.44 -7.56 -5.99
CA MET A 48 3.18 -6.87 -6.24
C MET A 48 2.70 -6.06 -5.05
N PHE A 49 2.74 -6.64 -3.84
CA PHE A 49 2.43 -5.92 -2.60
C PHE A 49 3.28 -4.65 -2.45
N LEU A 50 4.60 -4.77 -2.58
CA LEU A 50 5.53 -3.66 -2.39
C LEU A 50 5.30 -2.53 -3.40
N CYS A 51 5.05 -2.88 -4.67
CA CYS A 51 4.81 -1.87 -5.70
C CYS A 51 3.51 -1.12 -5.47
N HIS A 52 2.40 -1.82 -5.22
CA HIS A 52 1.13 -1.17 -4.94
C HIS A 52 1.18 -0.33 -3.68
N ARG A 53 1.84 -0.81 -2.62
CA ARG A 53 2.01 -0.02 -1.40
C ARG A 53 2.85 1.24 -1.64
N GLY A 54 3.94 1.15 -2.38
CA GLY A 54 4.78 2.30 -2.70
C GLY A 54 4.06 3.35 -3.55
N LEU A 55 3.27 2.91 -4.55
CA LEU A 55 2.42 3.80 -5.34
C LEU A 55 1.39 4.51 -4.45
N ALA A 56 0.71 3.76 -3.59
CA ALA A 56 -0.28 4.30 -2.67
C ALA A 56 0.34 5.35 -1.74
N GLU A 57 1.45 5.04 -1.07
CA GLU A 57 2.16 5.95 -0.17
C GLU A 57 2.62 7.23 -0.90
N SER A 58 3.05 7.11 -2.17
CA SER A 58 3.41 8.27 -2.98
C SER A 58 2.22 9.18 -3.25
N PHE A 59 1.07 8.64 -3.69
CA PHE A 59 -0.13 9.44 -3.92
C PHE A 59 -0.69 10.02 -2.62
N TYR A 60 -0.62 9.26 -1.53
CA TYR A 60 -0.97 9.72 -0.19
C TYR A 60 -0.12 10.93 0.24
N GLY A 61 1.20 10.88 0.01
CA GLY A 61 2.12 12.00 0.29
C GLY A 61 1.77 13.28 -0.49
N MET A 62 1.19 13.12 -1.69
CA MET A 62 0.65 14.23 -2.50
C MET A 62 -0.75 14.67 -2.09
N LYS A 63 -1.36 14.03 -1.07
CA LYS A 63 -2.77 14.19 -0.68
C LYS A 63 -3.76 13.83 -1.78
N ASN A 64 -3.34 13.03 -2.76
CA ASN A 64 -4.21 12.51 -3.81
C ASN A 64 -4.85 11.20 -3.34
N TYR A 65 -5.80 11.32 -2.41
CA TYR A 65 -6.43 10.17 -1.76
C TYR A 65 -7.25 9.31 -2.73
N THR A 66 -7.86 9.92 -3.75
CA THR A 66 -8.61 9.22 -4.80
C THR A 66 -7.72 8.32 -5.65
N ALA A 67 -6.48 8.75 -5.96
CA ALA A 67 -5.50 7.90 -6.63
C ALA A 67 -4.81 6.91 -5.68
N SER A 68 -4.69 7.25 -4.39
CA SER A 68 -4.02 6.43 -3.38
C SER A 68 -4.83 5.20 -2.97
N LEU A 69 -6.13 5.36 -2.71
CA LEU A 69 -6.99 4.30 -2.20
C LEU A 69 -6.92 2.99 -3.00
N PRO A 70 -7.14 2.96 -4.34
CA PRO A 70 -7.16 1.71 -5.10
C PRO A 70 -5.82 0.96 -5.04
N HIS A 71 -4.70 1.66 -4.82
CA HIS A 71 -3.41 1.01 -4.65
C HIS A 71 -3.23 0.40 -3.25
N PHE A 72 -3.79 0.98 -2.19
CA PHE A 72 -3.84 0.30 -0.89
C PHE A 72 -4.74 -0.93 -0.92
N GLU A 73 -5.87 -0.87 -1.63
CA GLU A 73 -6.77 -2.01 -1.83
C GLU A 73 -6.07 -3.17 -2.53
N GLU A 74 -5.31 -2.87 -3.58
CA GLU A 74 -4.57 -3.90 -4.30
C GLU A 74 -3.42 -4.46 -3.46
N ALA A 75 -2.72 -3.62 -2.68
CA ALA A 75 -1.68 -4.07 -1.76
C ALA A 75 -2.22 -5.10 -0.74
N VAL A 76 -3.40 -4.87 -0.14
CA VAL A 76 -3.95 -5.83 0.83
C VAL A 76 -4.39 -7.16 0.19
N ARG A 77 -4.70 -7.20 -1.12
CA ARG A 77 -4.95 -8.47 -1.82
C ARG A 77 -3.72 -9.36 -1.85
N TYR A 78 -2.54 -8.76 -1.96
CA TYR A 78 -1.27 -9.47 -1.98
C TYR A 78 -0.68 -9.74 -0.59
N ASN A 79 -1.01 -8.92 0.41
CA ASN A 79 -0.64 -9.12 1.80
C ASN A 79 -1.77 -8.71 2.75
N PHE A 80 -2.64 -9.67 3.05
CA PHE A 80 -3.79 -9.51 3.95
C PHE A 80 -3.41 -9.24 5.41
N ALA A 81 -2.13 -9.36 5.78
CA ALA A 81 -1.66 -9.17 7.15
C ALA A 81 -0.95 -7.81 7.34
N SER A 82 -1.03 -6.91 6.36
CA SER A 82 -0.42 -5.58 6.39
C SER A 82 -1.27 -4.57 7.17
N LEU A 83 -1.03 -4.44 8.47
CA LEU A 83 -1.74 -3.47 9.34
C LEU A 83 -1.72 -2.04 8.78
N THR A 84 -0.57 -1.57 8.29
CA THR A 84 -0.45 -0.21 7.78
C THR A 84 -1.28 0.02 6.52
N SER A 85 -1.38 -0.98 5.63
CA SER A 85 -2.19 -0.86 4.41
C SER A 85 -3.68 -0.73 4.74
N TYR A 86 -4.21 -1.47 5.72
CA TYR A 86 -5.59 -1.31 6.19
C TYR A 86 -5.84 0.07 6.82
N TYR A 87 -4.90 0.55 7.64
CA TYR A 87 -5.00 1.87 8.27
C TYR A 87 -5.04 2.99 7.22
N TYR A 88 -4.10 3.00 6.28
CA TYR A 88 -4.07 4.05 5.25
C TYR A 88 -5.21 3.95 4.25
N ALA A 89 -5.72 2.75 3.95
CA ALA A 89 -6.95 2.60 3.17
C ALA A 89 -8.15 3.27 3.88
N ALA A 90 -8.29 3.08 5.19
CA ALA A 90 -9.34 3.74 5.98
C ALA A 90 -9.23 5.27 5.91
N VAL A 91 -8.02 5.81 6.11
CA VAL A 91 -7.77 7.25 6.02
C VAL A 91 -8.07 7.80 4.62
N CYS A 92 -7.67 7.09 3.57
CA CYS A 92 -7.96 7.51 2.20
C CYS A 92 -9.46 7.49 1.90
N ALA A 93 -10.17 6.42 2.31
CA ALA A 93 -11.61 6.29 2.12
C ALA A 93 -12.38 7.42 2.83
N GLU A 94 -11.99 7.73 4.07
CA GLU A 94 -12.55 8.85 4.84
C GLU A 94 -12.32 10.19 4.12
N ALA A 95 -11.10 10.42 3.64
CA ALA A 95 -10.74 11.64 2.93
C ALA A 95 -11.46 11.78 1.57
N THR A 96 -11.84 10.67 0.94
CA THR A 96 -12.67 10.67 -0.27
C THR A 96 -14.17 10.76 0.00
N GLY A 97 -14.58 10.77 1.27
CA GLY A 97 -15.98 10.88 1.70
C GLY A 97 -16.74 9.55 1.78
N ASP A 98 -16.08 8.41 1.56
CA ASP A 98 -16.67 7.08 1.67
C ASP A 98 -16.52 6.55 3.11
N LYS A 99 -17.48 6.95 3.96
CA LYS A 99 -17.47 6.63 5.39
C LYS A 99 -17.70 5.16 5.67
N ASP A 100 -18.51 4.49 4.87
CA ASP A 100 -18.82 3.07 5.03
C ASP A 100 -17.57 2.22 4.74
N ASP A 101 -16.87 2.54 3.66
CA ASP A 101 -15.59 1.91 3.33
C ASP A 101 -14.52 2.20 4.38
N ALA A 102 -14.41 3.45 4.84
CA ALA A 102 -13.48 3.83 5.90
C ALA A 102 -13.71 2.99 7.18
N HIS A 103 -14.97 2.87 7.60
CA HIS A 103 -15.34 2.08 8.76
C HIS A 103 -15.01 0.59 8.57
N ARG A 104 -15.26 0.03 7.38
CA ARG A 104 -14.89 -1.37 7.05
C ARG A 104 -13.38 -1.60 7.14
N TRP A 105 -12.58 -0.71 6.54
CA TRP A 105 -11.12 -0.78 6.56
C TRP A 105 -10.58 -0.68 7.98
N LEU A 106 -11.08 0.27 8.77
CA LEU A 106 -10.67 0.47 10.16
C LEU A 106 -11.07 -0.69 11.07
N SER A 107 -12.27 -1.26 10.88
CA SER A 107 -12.71 -2.48 11.58
C SER A 107 -11.73 -3.63 11.38
N THR A 108 -11.26 -3.79 10.14
CA THR A 108 -10.36 -4.87 9.77
C THR A 108 -8.96 -4.64 10.33
N PHE A 109 -8.48 -3.40 10.28
CA PHE A 109 -7.24 -2.99 10.95
C PHE A 109 -7.26 -3.38 12.44
N ILE A 110 -8.32 -3.03 13.17
CA ILE A 110 -8.43 -3.31 14.62
C ILE A 110 -8.45 -4.81 14.89
N LYS A 111 -9.23 -5.59 14.12
CA LYS A 111 -9.25 -7.05 14.25
C LYS A 111 -7.87 -7.66 14.09
N LEU A 112 -7.13 -7.24 13.07
CA LEU A 112 -5.76 -7.71 12.82
C LEU A 112 -4.80 -7.22 13.91
N TRP A 113 -4.99 -5.99 14.40
CA TRP A 113 -4.14 -5.38 15.41
C TRP A 113 -4.26 -6.14 16.74
N ILE A 114 -5.49 -6.40 17.20
CA ILE A 114 -5.77 -7.22 18.40
C ILE A 114 -5.17 -8.62 18.23
N TYR A 115 -5.38 -9.24 17.06
CA TYR A 115 -4.89 -10.59 16.80
C TYR A 115 -3.36 -10.69 16.85
N ARG A 116 -2.64 -9.68 16.33
CA ARG A 116 -1.17 -9.71 16.22
C ARG A 116 -0.45 -9.18 17.46
N LEU A 117 -0.97 -8.12 18.08
CA LEU A 117 -0.27 -7.36 19.12
C LEU A 117 -0.88 -7.55 20.51
N GLY A 118 -2.02 -8.25 20.59
CA GLY A 118 -2.80 -8.41 21.81
C GLY A 118 -3.79 -7.26 22.01
N PRO A 119 -4.80 -7.46 22.89
CA PRO A 119 -5.78 -6.43 23.19
C PRO A 119 -5.12 -5.28 23.98
N ASP A 120 -5.24 -4.07 23.45
CA ASP A 120 -5.10 -2.82 24.20
C ASP A 120 -6.51 -2.23 24.32
N ASP A 121 -6.95 -2.08 25.56
CA ASP A 121 -8.29 -1.62 25.90
C ASP A 121 -8.60 -0.23 25.31
N SER A 122 -7.58 0.60 25.09
CA SER A 122 -7.75 1.97 24.57
C SER A 122 -8.26 2.01 23.13
N VAL A 123 -7.74 1.14 22.25
CA VAL A 123 -8.11 1.08 20.83
C VAL A 123 -9.49 0.44 20.65
N ILE A 124 -9.79 -0.59 21.45
CA ILE A 124 -11.07 -1.29 21.43
C ILE A 124 -12.20 -0.35 21.87
N LEU A 125 -11.97 0.43 22.93
CA LEU A 125 -12.97 1.34 23.48
C LEU A 125 -13.31 2.47 22.49
N PHE A 126 -12.30 3.08 21.86
CA PHE A 126 -12.48 4.14 20.85
C PHE A 126 -13.37 3.69 19.68
N TYR A 127 -13.14 2.48 19.17
CA TYR A 127 -13.90 1.96 18.03
C TYR A 127 -15.34 1.62 18.41
N LYS A 128 -15.56 0.99 19.57
CA LYS A 128 -16.91 0.64 20.02
C LYS A 128 -17.80 1.88 20.14
N THR A 129 -17.24 2.99 20.65
CA THR A 129 -17.96 4.27 20.74
C THR A 129 -18.23 4.93 19.38
N SER A 130 -17.45 4.60 18.35
CA SER A 130 -17.59 5.16 17.00
C SER A 130 -18.56 4.36 16.13
N SER A 131 -18.78 3.08 16.41
CA SER A 131 -19.75 2.23 15.69
C SER A 131 -21.19 2.35 16.20
N GLU A 132 -21.38 2.93 17.38
CA GLU A 132 -22.68 3.07 18.05
C GLU A 132 -23.36 4.44 17.79
N ASN A 133 -22.70 5.35 17.05
CA ASN A 133 -23.22 6.66 16.62
C ASN A 133 -23.45 6.71 15.11
#